data_AF-A0A398CJP3-F1
#
_entry.id   AF-A0A398CJP3-F1
#
_cell.length_a   1.000
_cell.length_b   1.000
_cell.length_c   1.000
_cell.angle_alpha   90.00
_cell.angle_beta   90.00
_cell.angle_gamma   90.00
#
_symmetry.space_group_name_H-M   'P 1'
#
loop_
_entity.id
_entity.type
_entity.pdbx_description
1 polymer ?
#
loop_
_entity_poly.entity_id
_entity_poly.type
_entity_poly.pdbx_seq_one_letter_code
_entity_poly.pdbx_strand_id
1 'polypeptide(L)' 'MWKNDGSYTYLTPDAAYHMDKYSRGYDRMINIWGADHHGYIPRVKAAMAALGNDPDKLTVLIAQMVSLFQNGEK' A
#
# COMPACT_ATOMS: atom_id res chain seq x y z
N MET A 1 12.30 -6.32 7.57
CA MET A 1 13.41 -5.38 7.26
C MET A 1 13.65 -4.53 8.48
N TRP A 2 14.91 -4.43 8.92
CA TRP A 2 15.28 -3.84 10.20
C TRP A 2 15.87 -2.44 9.99
N LYS A 3 15.57 -1.52 10.91
CA LYS A 3 16.37 -0.31 11.09
C LYS A 3 17.66 -0.66 11.85
N ASN A 4 18.64 0.23 11.84
CA ASN A 4 19.90 0.04 12.59
C ASN A 4 19.69 -0.10 14.10
N ASP A 5 18.56 0.38 14.63
CA ASP A 5 18.17 0.26 16.04
C ASP A 5 17.45 -1.07 16.38
N GLY A 6 17.32 -1.99 15.41
CA GLY A 6 16.63 -3.27 15.61
C GLY A 6 15.11 -3.19 15.62
N SER A 7 14.51 -2.02 15.38
CA SER A 7 13.07 -1.91 15.16
C SER A 7 12.69 -2.21 13.70
N TYR A 8 11.43 -2.56 13.48
CA TYR A 8 10.92 -2.79 12.14
C TYR A 8 10.80 -1.50 11.34
N THR A 9 11.15 -1.55 10.06
CA THR A 9 10.72 -0.50 9.11
C THR A 9 9.23 -0.64 8.84
N TYR A 10 8.57 0.46 8.44
CA TYR A 10 7.14 0.46 8.07
C TYR A 10 6.80 -0.55 6.95
N LEU A 11 7.77 -0.92 6.11
CA LEU A 11 7.57 -1.94 5.08
C LEU A 11 7.32 -3.34 5.65
N THR A 12 7.81 -3.63 6.86
CA THR A 12 7.63 -4.97 7.48
C THR A 12 6.17 -5.25 7.87
N PRO A 13 5.48 -4.40 8.65
CA PRO A 13 4.06 -4.61 8.93
C PRO A 13 3.20 -4.52 7.66
N ASP A 14 3.55 -3.65 6.71
CA ASP A 14 2.83 -3.58 5.43
C ASP A 14 2.92 -4.89 4.64
N ALA A 15 4.12 -5.47 4.53
CA ALA A 15 4.33 -6.74 3.85
C ALA A 15 3.58 -7.89 4.55
N ALA A 16 3.64 -7.94 5.89
CA ALA A 16 2.92 -8.95 6.67
C ALA A 16 1.40 -8.85 6.48
N TYR A 17 0.86 -7.63 6.47
CA TYR A 17 -0.58 -7.44 6.27
C TYR A 17 -1.02 -7.74 4.84
N HIS A 18 -0.20 -7.44 3.82
CA HIS A 18 -0.51 -7.83 2.45
C HIS A 18 -0.44 -9.34 2.24
N MET A 19 0.47 -10.04 2.94
CA MET A 19 0.50 -11.51 2.96
C MET A 19 -0.78 -12.09 3.55
N ASP A 20 -1.22 -11.57 4.71
CA ASP A 20 -2.48 -11.99 5.32
C ASP A 20 -3.68 -11.74 4.41
N LYS A 21 -3.78 -10.58 3.75
CA LYS A 21 -4.87 -10.32 2.79
C LYS A 21 -4.82 -11.28 1.59
N TYR A 22 -3.62 -11.62 1.11
CA TYR A 22 -3.44 -12.53 -0.01
C TYR A 22 -3.90 -13.96 0.35
N SER A 23 -3.58 -14.43 1.55
CA SER A 23 -3.94 -15.78 2.01
C SER A 23 -5.45 -15.99 2.20
N ARG A 24 -6.24 -14.93 2.27
CA ARG A 24 -7.72 -14.99 2.30
C ARG A 24 -8.33 -15.52 0.99
N GLY A 25 -7.55 -15.64 -0.09
CA GLY A 25 -7.95 -16.35 -1.30
C GLY A 25 -8.73 -15.53 -2.34
N TYR A 26 -8.74 -14.21 -2.24
CA TYR A 26 -9.38 -13.34 -3.24
C TYR A 26 -8.56 -13.26 -4.53
N ASP A 27 -9.25 -13.10 -5.67
CA ASP A 27 -8.60 -12.87 -6.97
C ASP A 27 -7.95 -11.50 -7.07
N ARG A 28 -8.51 -10.50 -6.39
CA ARG A 28 -8.01 -9.12 -6.38
C ARG A 28 -8.06 -8.50 -4.99
N MET A 29 -7.01 -7.77 -4.66
CA MET A 29 -6.92 -6.89 -3.50
C MET A 29 -6.85 -5.45 -3.99
N ILE A 30 -7.73 -4.60 -3.47
CA ILE A 30 -7.79 -3.19 -3.86
C ILE A 30 -7.46 -2.33 -2.63
N ASN A 31 -6.45 -1.49 -2.78
CA ASN A 31 -6.15 -0.42 -1.83
C ASN A 31 -6.58 0.93 -2.43
N ILE A 32 -7.06 1.83 -1.57
CA ILE A 32 -7.26 3.24 -1.92
C ILE A 32 -6.32 4.06 -1.05
N TRP A 33 -5.35 4.72 -1.66
CA TRP A 33 -4.31 5.50 -0.97
C TRP A 33 -4.35 6.96 -1.39
N GLY A 34 -3.81 7.84 -0.54
CA GLY A 34 -3.58 9.24 -0.90
C GLY A 34 -2.50 9.40 -1.98
N ALA A 35 -2.54 10.51 -2.70
CA ALA A 35 -1.57 10.84 -3.76
C ALA A 35 -0.11 10.85 -3.30
N ASP A 36 0.13 11.21 -2.05
CA ASP A 36 1.44 11.22 -1.40
C ASP A 36 2.07 9.82 -1.24
N HIS A 37 1.29 8.75 -1.40
CA HIS A 37 1.75 7.36 -1.26
C HIS A 37 2.08 6.65 -2.58
N HIS A 38 1.98 7.35 -3.72
CA HIS A 38 2.26 6.77 -5.03
C HIS A 38 3.65 6.10 -5.12
N GLY A 39 4.68 6.75 -4.58
CA GLY A 39 6.06 6.23 -4.58
C GLY A 39 6.25 4.97 -3.71
N TYR A 40 5.29 4.62 -2.87
CA TYR A 40 5.35 3.46 -2.00
C TYR A 40 4.82 2.18 -2.66
N ILE A 41 4.00 2.31 -3.72
CA ILE A 41 3.39 1.18 -4.44
C ILE A 41 4.43 0.15 -4.92
N PRO A 42 5.54 0.54 -5.58
CA PRO A 42 6.52 -0.44 -6.07
C PRO A 42 7.15 -1.25 -4.92
N ARG A 43 7.30 -0.66 -3.73
CA ARG A 43 7.90 -1.33 -2.57
C ARG A 43 7.00 -2.43 -2.03
N VAL A 44 5.69 -2.19 -1.94
CA VAL A 44 4.73 -3.20 -1.49
C VAL A 44 4.57 -4.31 -2.53
N LYS A 45 4.50 -3.96 -3.82
CA LYS A 45 4.50 -4.96 -4.90
C LYS A 45 5.77 -5.84 -4.89
N ALA A 46 6.94 -5.24 -4.71
CA ALA A 46 8.19 -5.98 -4.59
C ALA A 46 8.20 -6.89 -3.35
N ALA A 47 7.68 -6.42 -2.22
CA ALA A 47 7.55 -7.26 -1.01
C ALA A 47 6.61 -8.45 -1.23
N MET A 48 5.48 -8.26 -1.92
CA MET A 48 4.58 -9.36 -2.29
C MET A 48 5.29 -10.39 -3.18
N ALA A 49 5.98 -9.94 -4.22
CA ALA A 49 6.72 -10.83 -5.12
C ALA A 49 7.82 -11.60 -4.36
N ALA A 50 8.57 -10.94 -3.48
CA ALA A 50 9.60 -11.57 -2.65
C ALA A 50 9.03 -12.62 -1.68
N LEU A 51 7.75 -12.50 -1.31
CA LEU A 51 7.02 -13.45 -0.48
C LEU A 51 6.36 -14.59 -1.31
N GLY A 52 6.58 -14.62 -2.62
CA GLY A 52 6.03 -15.65 -3.52
C GLY A 52 4.60 -15.39 -4.00
N ASN A 53 4.06 -14.20 -3.73
CA ASN A 53 2.71 -13.83 -4.13
C ASN A 53 2.71 -13.14 -5.51
N ASP A 54 1.60 -13.26 -6.23
CA ASP A 54 1.37 -12.49 -7.46
C ASP A 54 1.12 -11.00 -7.13
N PRO A 55 2.04 -10.09 -7.50
CA PRO A 55 1.89 -8.66 -7.21
C PRO A 55 0.83 -7.97 -8.08
N ASP A 56 0.36 -8.60 -9.16
CA ASP A 56 -0.67 -8.04 -10.05
C ASP A 56 -2.08 -8.23 -9.49
N LYS A 57 -2.25 -9.13 -8.51
CA LYS A 57 -3.47 -9.20 -7.71
C LYS A 57 -3.68 -7.96 -6.83
N LEU A 58 -2.64 -7.17 -6.57
CA LEU A 58 -2.76 -5.89 -5.87
C LEU A 58 -3.01 -4.74 -6.86
N THR A 59 -4.19 -4.14 -6.77
CA THR A 59 -4.52 -2.87 -7.43
C THR A 59 -4.49 -1.76 -6.38
N VAL A 60 -3.81 -0.64 -6.69
CA VAL A 60 -3.81 0.55 -5.83
C VAL A 60 -4.43 1.71 -6.59
N LEU A 61 -5.54 2.22 -6.07
CA LEU A 61 -6.19 3.43 -6.55
C LEU A 61 -5.65 4.62 -5.78
N ILE A 62 -5.26 5.67 -6.50
CA ILE A 62 -4.76 6.91 -5.89
C ILE A 62 -5.89 7.95 -5.83
N ALA A 63 -6.30 8.27 -4.61
CA ALA A 63 -7.16 9.39 -4.32
C ALA A 63 -6.34 10.69 -4.29
N GLN A 64 -6.72 11.64 -5.15
CA GLN A 64 -6.10 12.96 -5.20
C GLN A 64 -6.62 13.86 -4.07
N MET A 65 -5.83 14.87 -3.70
CA MET A 65 -6.29 15.91 -2.78
C MET A 65 -7.47 16.66 -3.39
N VAL A 66 -8.49 16.92 -2.57
CA VAL A 66 -9.63 17.75 -2.94
C VAL A 66 -9.57 19.05 -2.16
N SER A 67 -9.98 20.14 -2.80
CA SER A 67 -10.23 21.42 -2.12
C SER A 67 -11.73 21.60 -2.01
N LEU A 68 -12.22 21.81 -0.79
CA LEU A 68 -13.62 22.16 -0.55
C LEU A 68 -13.77 23.67 -0.71
N PHE A 69 -14.95 24.09 -1.13
CA PHE A 69 -15.33 25.49 -1.20
C PHE A 69 -16.78 25.64 -0.71
N GLN A 70 -17.04 26.70 0.03
CA GLN A 70 -18.39 27.09 0.44
C GLN A 70 -18.57 28.59 0.16
N ASN A 71 -19.63 28.95 -0.58
CA ASN A 71 -19.91 30.33 -0.99
C ASN A 71 -18.75 31.02 -1.75
N GLY A 72 -17.92 30.25 -2.45
CA GLY A 72 -16.76 30.77 -3.20
C GLY A 72 -15.50 30.96 -2.35
N GLU A 73 -15.56 30.70 -1.04
CA GLU A 73 -14.40 30.67 -0.15
C GLU A 73 -13.91 29.23 0.03
N LYS A 74 -12.59 29.08 0.16
CA LYS A 74 -11.92 27.79 0.34
C LYS A 74 -11.97 27.34 1.80
#